data_AF-A0A7Y5RYH7-F1
#
_entry.id   AF-A0A7Y5RYH7-F1
#
_cell.length_a   1.000
_cell.length_b   1.000
_cell.length_c   1.000
_cell.angle_alpha   90.00
_cell.angle_beta   90.00
_cell.angle_gamma   90.00
#
_symmetry.space_group_name_H-M   'P 1'
#
loop_
_entity.id
_entity.type
_entity.pdbx_description
1 polymer ?
#
loop_
_entity_poly.entity_id
_entity_poly.type
_entity_poly.pdbx_seq_one_letter_code
_entity_poly.pdbx_strand_id
1 'polypeptide(L)'
;MFSSRGPTMEPMRYRYEFEQALPMEEIEATLHLAIVAAESVFGSSTVRMDAQYSIDEPRRICVVDASSEVGRCICQIFTGYLTREFGASAFRVRPTGSREPVMAGGSA
;
A
#
# COMPACT_ATOMS: atom_id res chain seq x y z
N MET A 1 23.44 -11.21 26.67
CA MET A 1 23.19 -12.33 25.75
C MET A 1 22.75 -11.76 24.42
N PHE A 2 23.47 -12.09 23.35
CA PHE A 2 23.39 -11.42 22.06
C PHE A 2 22.02 -11.60 21.39
N SER A 3 21.43 -10.48 21.00
CA SER A 3 20.28 -10.41 20.12
C SER A 3 20.60 -11.09 18.79
N SER A 4 19.93 -12.21 18.51
CA SER A 4 19.81 -12.72 17.15
C SER A 4 18.52 -12.17 16.56
N ARG A 5 18.59 -10.98 15.95
CA ARG A 5 17.58 -10.61 14.94
C ARG A 5 18.02 -11.30 13.67
N GLY A 6 17.34 -12.39 13.31
CA GLY A 6 17.38 -12.93 11.95
C GLY A 6 17.02 -11.84 10.93
N PRO A 7 17.22 -12.08 9.63
CA PRO A 7 16.92 -11.07 8.62
C PRO A 7 15.48 -10.58 8.81
N THR A 8 15.31 -9.31 9.19
CA THR A 8 14.00 -8.67 9.19
C THR A 8 13.58 -8.66 7.74
N MET A 9 12.67 -9.55 7.34
CA MET A 9 12.01 -9.42 6.05
C MET A 9 11.37 -8.05 6.05
N GLU A 10 11.93 -7.10 5.31
CA GLU A 10 11.35 -5.77 5.25
C GLU A 10 9.92 -5.91 4.74
N PRO A 11 8.94 -5.39 5.49
CA PRO A 11 7.54 -5.55 5.13
C PRO A 11 7.31 -4.91 3.76
N MET A 12 6.68 -5.67 2.88
CA MET A 12 6.37 -5.20 1.54
C MET A 12 5.30 -4.13 1.66
N ARG A 13 5.65 -2.87 1.46
CA ARG A 13 4.76 -1.72 1.62
C ARG A 13 4.66 -0.93 0.33
N TYR A 14 3.51 -0.35 0.08
CA TYR A 14 3.30 0.59 -1.01
C TYR A 14 3.03 1.98 -0.47
N ARG A 15 3.82 2.94 -0.92
CA ARG A 15 3.68 4.37 -0.64
C ARG A 15 3.01 5.06 -1.82
N TYR A 16 1.91 5.73 -1.54
CA TYR A 16 1.13 6.56 -2.44
C TYR A 16 1.45 8.03 -2.12
N GLU A 17 1.78 8.81 -3.13
CA GLU A 17 2.00 10.26 -3.04
C GLU A 17 0.98 10.97 -3.93
N PHE A 18 0.27 11.96 -3.39
CA PHE A 18 -0.85 12.61 -4.07
C PHE A 18 -0.55 14.07 -4.44
N GLU A 19 -1.01 14.50 -5.61
CA GLU A 19 -0.88 15.90 -6.06
C GLU A 19 -1.71 16.87 -5.21
N GLN A 20 -1.28 18.13 -5.08
CA GLN A 20 -1.94 19.12 -4.20
C GLN A 20 -3.41 19.40 -4.53
N ALA A 21 -3.84 19.16 -5.77
CA ALA A 21 -5.20 19.42 -6.22
C ALA A 21 -6.25 18.46 -5.61
N LEU A 22 -5.83 17.31 -5.07
CA LEU A 22 -6.76 16.33 -4.50
C LEU A 22 -7.03 16.63 -3.01
N PRO A 23 -8.28 16.71 -2.54
CA PRO A 23 -8.56 16.74 -1.12
C PRO A 23 -8.09 15.44 -0.45
N MET A 24 -7.31 15.51 0.64
CA MET A 24 -6.85 14.28 1.33
C MET A 24 -8.02 13.50 1.96
N GLU A 25 -9.10 14.18 2.33
CA GLU A 25 -10.32 13.57 2.83
C GLU A 25 -10.96 12.62 1.81
N GLU A 26 -11.01 13.02 0.53
CA GLU A 26 -11.50 12.16 -0.57
C GLU A 26 -10.60 10.92 -0.73
N ILE A 27 -9.28 11.09 -0.64
CA ILE A 27 -8.33 9.97 -0.71
C ILE A 27 -8.53 8.99 0.45
N GLU A 28 -8.74 9.51 1.66
CA GLU A 28 -9.01 8.69 2.84
C GLU A 28 -10.36 7.96 2.73
N ALA A 29 -11.39 8.61 2.19
CA ALA A 29 -12.68 7.99 1.91
C ALA A 29 -12.54 6.86 0.87
N THR A 30 -11.78 7.07 -0.21
CA THR A 30 -11.49 6.04 -1.21
C THR A 30 -10.72 4.85 -0.60
N LEU A 31 -9.79 5.10 0.33
CA LEU A 31 -9.09 4.02 1.04
C LEU A 31 -10.04 3.21 1.93
N HIS A 32 -10.90 3.89 2.68
CA HIS A 32 -11.93 3.22 3.49
C HIS A 32 -12.86 2.38 2.62
N LEU A 33 -13.27 2.88 1.45
CA LEU A 33 -14.08 2.11 0.51
C LEU A 33 -13.35 0.85 0.02
N ALA A 34 -12.04 0.95 -0.26
CA ALA A 34 -11.23 -0.21 -0.63
C ALA A 34 -11.13 -1.26 0.50
N ILE A 35 -11.04 -0.81 1.75
CA ILE A 35 -11.06 -1.69 2.93
C ILE A 35 -12.41 -2.41 3.03
N VAL A 36 -13.53 -1.69 2.93
CA VAL A 36 -14.89 -2.28 2.94
C VAL A 36 -15.07 -3.29 1.81
N ALA A 37 -14.55 -3.02 0.62
CA ALA A 37 -14.57 -3.98 -0.48
C ALA A 37 -13.75 -5.24 -0.15
N ALA A 38 -12.57 -5.09 0.47
CA ALA A 38 -11.77 -6.22 0.93
C ALA A 38 -12.48 -7.06 2.01
N GLU A 39 -13.32 -6.45 2.86
CA GLU A 39 -14.14 -7.19 3.85
C GLU A 39 -15.11 -8.17 3.18
N SER A 40 -15.56 -7.88 1.96
CA SER A 40 -16.42 -8.81 1.18
C SER A 40 -15.66 -10.05 0.68
N VAL A 41 -14.33 -9.98 0.63
CA VAL A 41 -13.46 -11.08 0.18
C VAL A 41 -12.96 -11.92 1.35
N PHE A 42 -12.50 -11.27 2.44
CA PHE A 42 -11.83 -11.95 3.56
C PHE A 42 -12.64 -12.00 4.86
N GLY A 43 -13.77 -11.30 4.92
CA GLY A 43 -14.53 -11.05 6.15
C GLY A 43 -13.94 -9.90 6.98
N SER A 44 -14.82 -9.16 7.64
CA SER A 44 -14.45 -7.93 8.38
C SER A 44 -13.48 -8.18 9.54
N SER A 45 -13.61 -9.29 10.27
CA SER A 45 -12.70 -9.64 11.36
C SER A 45 -11.27 -9.84 10.87
N THR A 46 -11.08 -10.58 9.77
CA THR A 46 -9.77 -10.81 9.17
C THR A 46 -9.15 -9.49 8.70
N VAL A 47 -9.93 -8.67 7.99
CA VAL A 47 -9.45 -7.38 7.49
C VAL A 47 -9.03 -6.46 8.64
N ARG A 48 -9.79 -6.40 9.74
CA ARG A 48 -9.43 -5.60 10.92
C ARG A 48 -8.12 -6.01 11.59
N MET A 49 -7.76 -7.30 11.54
CA MET A 49 -6.53 -7.79 12.14
C MET A 49 -5.31 -7.58 11.24
N ASP A 50 -5.51 -7.70 9.92
CA ASP A 50 -4.41 -7.80 8.96
C ASP A 50 -4.21 -6.56 8.08
N ALA A 51 -5.18 -5.63 8.06
CA ALA A 51 -5.04 -4.36 7.37
C ALA A 51 -4.18 -3.39 8.19
N GLN A 52 -3.04 -3.00 7.63
CA GLN A 52 -2.17 -1.99 8.22
C GLN A 52 -1.91 -0.90 7.19
N TYR A 53 -2.23 0.34 7.55
CA TYR A 53 -2.00 1.51 6.72
C TYR A 53 -1.74 2.74 7.57
N SER A 54 -1.19 3.79 6.97
CA SER A 54 -0.98 5.09 7.60
C SER A 54 -1.21 6.21 6.59
N ILE A 55 -1.88 7.28 7.00
CA ILE A 55 -2.05 8.50 6.23
C ILE A 55 -1.28 9.62 6.93
N ASP A 56 -0.46 10.34 6.17
CA ASP A 56 0.22 11.57 6.56
C ASP A 56 -0.34 12.69 5.68
N GLU A 57 -1.43 13.33 6.15
CA GLU A 57 -2.10 14.40 5.40
C GLU A 57 -1.19 15.60 5.09
N PRO A 58 -0.37 16.12 6.05
CA PRO A 58 0.54 17.22 5.75
C PRO A 58 1.53 16.91 4.62
N ARG A 59 2.02 15.67 4.55
CA ARG A 59 2.91 15.24 3.47
C ARG A 59 2.17 14.66 2.26
N ARG A 60 0.85 14.51 2.34
CA ARG A 60 -0.01 13.92 1.31
C ARG A 60 0.46 12.53 0.90
N ILE A 61 0.76 11.70 1.90
CA ILE A 61 1.26 10.34 1.73
C ILE A 61 0.27 9.35 2.36
N CYS A 62 -0.02 8.26 1.65
CA CYS A 62 -0.61 7.07 2.22
C CYS A 62 0.37 5.91 2.09
N VAL A 63 0.50 5.08 3.12
CA VAL A 63 1.27 3.83 3.06
C VAL A 63 0.35 2.69 3.44
N VAL A 64 0.36 1.64 2.63
CA VAL A 64 -0.37 0.39 2.91
C VAL A 64 0.65 -0.74 3.01
N ASP A 65 0.56 -1.52 4.09
CA ASP A 65 1.31 -2.75 4.23
C ASP A 65 0.69 -3.83 3.35
N ALA A 66 1.50 -4.44 2.50
CA ALA A 66 1.15 -5.49 1.56
C ALA A 66 1.89 -6.80 1.84
N SER A 67 2.35 -6.99 3.09
CA SER A 67 2.94 -8.25 3.55
C SER A 67 1.88 -9.35 3.68
N SER A 68 0.62 -8.98 3.98
CA SER A 68 -0.54 -9.87 4.04
C SER A 68 -1.32 -9.94 2.70
N GLU A 69 -2.13 -10.97 2.53
CA GLU A 69 -3.06 -11.07 1.39
C GLU A 69 -4.12 -9.96 1.42
N VAL A 70 -4.62 -9.62 2.62
CA VAL A 70 -5.51 -8.49 2.86
C VAL A 70 -4.88 -7.19 2.36
N GLY A 71 -3.65 -6.90 2.78
CA GLY A 71 -2.91 -5.71 2.38
C GLY A 71 -2.68 -5.60 0.88
N ARG A 72 -2.31 -6.71 0.23
CA ARG A 72 -2.18 -6.78 -1.24
C ARG A 72 -3.51 -6.51 -1.94
N CYS A 73 -4.61 -7.08 -1.46
CA CYS A 73 -5.94 -6.86 -2.01
C CYS A 73 -6.37 -5.40 -1.87
N ILE A 74 -6.19 -4.79 -0.70
CA ILE A 74 -6.46 -3.37 -0.46
C ILE A 74 -5.66 -2.51 -1.44
N CYS A 75 -4.37 -2.78 -1.65
CA CYS A 75 -3.55 -2.02 -2.61
C CYS A 75 -4.11 -2.10 -4.04
N GLN A 76 -4.55 -3.28 -4.47
CA GLN A 76 -5.11 -3.48 -5.81
C GLN A 76 -6.43 -2.72 -5.98
N ILE A 77 -7.35 -2.86 -5.03
CA ILE A 77 -8.66 -2.18 -5.06
C ILE A 77 -8.48 -0.66 -4.98
N PHE A 78 -7.68 -0.19 -4.02
CA PHE A 78 -7.40 1.22 -3.80
C PHE A 78 -6.78 1.87 -5.04
N THR A 79 -5.76 1.25 -5.64
CA THR A 79 -5.16 1.74 -6.89
C THR A 79 -6.20 1.81 -8.02
N GLY A 80 -7.08 0.81 -8.11
CA GLY A 80 -8.16 0.77 -9.09
C GLY A 80 -9.18 1.89 -8.90
N TYR A 81 -9.60 2.17 -7.67
CA TYR A 81 -10.50 3.28 -7.35
C TYR A 81 -9.85 4.63 -7.61
N LEU A 82 -8.65 4.87 -7.08
CA LEU A 82 -7.90 6.11 -7.34
C LEU A 82 -7.75 6.41 -8.83
N THR A 83 -7.43 5.40 -9.63
CA THR A 83 -7.27 5.55 -11.09
C THR A 83 -8.58 5.95 -11.77
N ARG A 84 -9.72 5.42 -11.32
CA ARG A 84 -11.04 5.70 -11.89
C ARG A 84 -11.61 7.05 -11.44
N GLU A 85 -11.37 7.42 -10.20
CA GLU A 85 -11.90 8.64 -9.59
C GLU A 85 -11.07 9.88 -9.94
N PHE A 86 -9.74 9.76 -9.87
CA PHE A 86 -8.83 10.91 -9.96
C PHE A 86 -7.90 10.86 -11.18
N GLY A 87 -7.83 9.71 -11.87
CA GLY A 87 -6.94 9.50 -13.00
C GLY A 87 -5.56 8.98 -12.60
N ALA A 88 -4.91 8.25 -13.51
CA ALA A 88 -3.64 7.56 -13.26
C ALA A 88 -2.45 8.51 -12.98
N SER A 89 -2.53 9.77 -13.38
CA SER A 89 -1.48 10.76 -13.16
C SER A 89 -1.57 11.47 -11.80
N ALA A 90 -2.71 11.38 -11.12
CA ALA A 90 -3.00 12.16 -9.92
C ALA A 90 -2.26 11.66 -8.66
N PHE A 91 -1.63 10.49 -8.75
CA PHE A 91 -0.84 9.89 -7.68
C PHE A 91 0.36 9.10 -8.21
N ARG A 92 1.34 8.87 -7.35
CA ARG A 92 2.47 7.96 -7.61
C ARG A 92 2.50 6.86 -6.59
N VAL A 93 2.72 5.62 -7.04
CA VAL A 93 2.90 4.45 -6.18
C VAL A 93 4.35 3.99 -6.24
N ARG A 94 4.97 3.76 -5.07
CA ARG A 94 6.31 3.19 -4.97
C ARG A 94 6.34 2.10 -3.91
N PRO A 95 6.99 0.94 -4.18
CA PRO A 95 7.31 0.01 -3.11
C PRO A 95 8.32 0.66 -2.16
N THR A 96 8.16 0.46 -0.85
CA THR A 96 9.07 0.98 0.19
C THR A 96 9.89 -0.10 0.89
N GLY A 97 9.96 -1.30 0.31
CA GLY A 97 10.92 -2.35 0.66
C GLY A 97 11.74 -2.70 -0.59
N SER A 98 13.05 -2.89 -0.42
CA SER A 98 13.95 -3.21 -1.53
C SER A 98 13.55 -4.52 -2.21
N ARG A 99 13.09 -4.45 -3.45
CA ARG A 99 13.40 -5.50 -4.42
C ARG A 99 14.48 -4.93 -5.32
N GLU A 100 15.74 -5.11 -4.94
CA GLU A 100 16.79 -5.05 -5.95
C GLU A 100 16.43 -6.13 -7.00
N PRO A 101 16.19 -5.75 -8.27
CA PRO A 101 16.16 -6.74 -9.32
C PRO A 101 17.59 -7.24 -9.44
N VAL A 102 17.85 -8.48 -8.97
CA VAL A 102 19.06 -9.18 -9.39
C VAL A 102 18.93 -9.41 -10.90
N MET A 103 19.52 -8.50 -11.66
CA MET A 103 19.70 -8.62 -13.09
C MET A 103 20.72 -9.74 -13.30
N ALA A 104 20.24 -10.99 -13.34
CA ALA A 104 21.01 -12.11 -13.86
C ALA A 104 21.06 -11.97 -15.39
N GLY A 105 21.90 -11.05 -15.85
CA GLY A 105 22.16 -10.78 -17.25
C GLY A 105 23.66 -10.75 -17.52
N GLY A 106 24.17 -11.83 -18.10
CA GLY A 106 25.21 -11.76 -19.13
C GLY A 106 26.67 -11.79 -18.68
N SER A 107 27.24 -12.99 -18.76
CA SER A 107 28.57 -13.37 -19.25
C SER A 107 29.67 -12.32 -19.46
N ALA A 108 30.86 -12.63 -18.93
CA ALA A 108 32.08 -12.87 -19.72
C ALA A 108 32.99 -13.84 -18.97
#